data_AF-A0A7D5RRK7-F1
#
_entry.id   AF-A0A7D5RRK7-F1
#
_cell.length_a   1.000
_cell.length_b   1.000
_cell.length_c   1.000
_cell.angle_alpha   90.00
_cell.angle_beta   90.00
_cell.angle_gamma   90.00
#
_symmetry.space_group_name_H-M   'P 1'
#
loop_
_entity.id
_entity.type
_entity.pdbx_description
1 polymer ?
#
loop_
_entity_poly.entity_id
_entity_poly.type
_entity_poly.pdbx_seq_one_letter_code
_entity_poly.pdbx_strand_id
1 'polypeptide(L)' 'MKTGYIFDPDQETQPDVDWQEREATFLLSNLVLGWQIVLPEMPVGSKFTMYIPSGYGYGLSGGGVGQYL' A
#
# COMPACT_ATOMS: atom_id res chain seq x y z
N MET A 1 7.31 -0.34 20.85
CA MET A 1 6.88 -1.21 19.73
C MET A 1 5.88 -0.39 18.92
N LYS A 2 6.26 0.15 17.75
CA LYS A 2 5.40 1.06 16.97
C LYS A 2 4.79 0.26 15.82
N THR A 3 3.53 -0.11 15.96
CA THR A 3 2.74 -0.86 14.98
C THR A 3 2.13 0.10 13.98
N GLY A 4 2.50 -0.03 12.69
CA GLY A 4 1.77 0.54 11.56
C GLY A 4 1.99 2.03 11.31
N TYR A 5 2.73 2.36 10.25
CA TYR A 5 2.57 3.65 9.58
C TYR A 5 1.55 3.44 8.48
N ILE A 6 0.34 4.00 8.66
CA ILE A 6 -0.63 4.16 7.58
C ILE A 6 -0.16 5.38 6.78
N PHE A 7 -0.25 5.29 5.45
CA PHE A 7 -0.07 6.44 4.55
C PHE A 7 -1.21 7.43 4.84
N ASP A 8 -0.96 8.36 5.74
CA ASP A 8 -1.91 9.40 6.13
C ASP A 8 -1.38 10.74 5.59
N PRO A 9 -2.00 11.29 4.54
CA PRO A 9 -1.55 12.53 3.91
C PRO A 9 -1.67 13.75 4.83
N ASP A 10 -2.37 13.65 5.96
CA ASP A 10 -2.50 14.75 6.93
C ASP A 10 -1.34 14.76 7.95
N GLN A 11 -0.44 13.76 7.92
CA GLN A 11 0.70 13.65 8.85
C GLN A 11 1.98 14.32 8.34
N GLU A 12 1.97 14.96 7.16
CA GLU A 12 3.14 15.58 6.52
C GLU A 12 3.88 16.60 7.42
N THR A 13 3.16 17.21 8.38
CA THR A 13 3.68 18.28 9.23
C THR A 13 4.19 17.83 10.61
N GLN A 14 4.18 16.53 10.91
CA GLN A 14 4.65 16.03 12.21
C GLN A 14 6.17 15.78 12.23
N PRO A 15 6.90 16.35 13.21
CA PRO A 15 8.37 16.30 13.27
C PRO A 15 8.95 14.91 13.57
N ASP A 16 8.13 13.93 13.94
CA ASP A 16 8.52 12.54 14.21
C ASP A 16 8.20 11.57 13.07
N VAL A 17 7.71 12.07 11.92
CA VAL A 17 7.48 11.25 10.73
C VAL A 17 8.74 11.22 9.87
N ASP A 18 9.41 10.07 9.89
CA ASP A 18 10.60 9.81 9.09
C ASP A 18 10.21 9.39 7.67
N TRP A 19 10.18 10.36 6.75
CA TRP A 19 9.81 10.19 5.33
C TRP A 19 10.86 9.47 4.47
N GLN A 20 11.70 8.63 5.08
CA GLN A 20 12.70 7.87 4.34
C GLN A 20 12.03 6.89 3.36
N GLU A 21 12.65 6.71 2.20
CA GLU A 21 12.33 5.57 1.33
C GLU A 21 12.65 4.29 2.11
N ARG A 22 11.61 3.55 2.49
CA ARG A 22 11.74 2.29 3.21
C ARG A 22 11.29 1.16 2.31
N GLU A 23 12.20 0.25 2.04
CA GLU A 23 11.87 -1.01 1.38
C GLU A 23 10.95 -1.84 2.28
N ALA A 24 9.92 -2.43 1.69
CA ALA A 24 8.98 -3.30 2.38
C ALA A 24 8.87 -4.63 1.64
N THR A 25 8.82 -5.73 2.39
CA THR A 25 8.72 -7.09 1.84
C THR A 25 7.38 -7.70 2.23
N PHE A 26 6.65 -8.19 1.24
CA PHE A 26 5.34 -8.81 1.41
C PHE A 26 5.27 -10.13 0.66
N LEU A 27 4.46 -11.07 1.17
CA LEU A 27 4.04 -12.23 0.39
C LEU A 27 3.02 -11.77 -0.66
N LEU A 28 3.29 -12.02 -1.94
CA LEU A 28 2.45 -11.56 -3.05
C LEU A 28 0.99 -12.02 -2.89
N SER A 29 0.77 -13.25 -2.42
CA SER A 29 -0.56 -13.84 -2.20
C SER A 29 -1.43 -13.07 -1.20
N ASN A 30 -0.82 -12.23 -0.36
CA ASN A 30 -1.52 -11.48 0.68
C ASN A 30 -1.89 -10.06 0.24
N LEU A 31 -1.56 -9.67 -1.00
CA LEU A 31 -1.86 -8.36 -1.56
C LEU A 31 -3.14 -8.39 -2.39
N VAL A 32 -3.66 -7.22 -2.78
CA VAL A 32 -4.85 -7.14 -3.65
C VAL A 32 -4.59 -7.82 -5.01
N LEU A 33 -5.63 -8.39 -5.61
CA LEU A 33 -5.54 -9.16 -6.85
C LEU A 33 -4.81 -8.43 -7.98
N GLY A 34 -5.01 -7.12 -8.13
CA GLY A 34 -4.32 -6.33 -9.14
C GLY A 34 -2.79 -6.36 -9.01
N TRP A 35 -2.26 -6.39 -7.79
CA TRP A 35 -0.82 -6.51 -7.56
C TRP A 35 -0.31 -7.91 -7.93
N GLN A 36 -1.09 -8.95 -7.58
CA GLN A 36 -0.75 -10.34 -7.92
C GLN A 36 -0.69 -10.58 -9.42
N ILE A 37 -1.49 -9.86 -10.20
CA ILE A 37 -1.52 -9.96 -11.66
C ILE A 37 -0.36 -9.19 -12.30
N VAL A 38 -0.08 -7.96 -11.86
CA VAL A 38 0.85 -7.08 -12.58
C VAL A 38 2.30 -7.22 -12.14
N LEU A 39 2.58 -7.42 -10.84
CA LEU A 39 3.97 -7.50 -10.36
C LEU A 39 4.80 -8.62 -11.00
N PRO A 40 4.27 -9.83 -11.29
CA PRO A 40 5.04 -10.88 -11.96
C PRO A 40 5.48 -10.51 -13.39
N GLU A 41 4.74 -9.61 -14.05
CA GLU A 41 5.04 -9.17 -15.43
C GLU A 41 6.13 -8.08 -15.46
N MET A 42 6.59 -7.63 -14.30
CA MET A 42 7.55 -6.55 -14.21
C MET A 42 8.99 -7.02 -14.04
N PRO A 43 9.94 -6.42 -14.77
CA PRO A 43 11.35 -6.58 -14.47
C PRO A 43 11.72 -6.01 -13.10
N VAL A 44 12.56 -6.73 -12.36
CA VAL A 44 13.13 -6.25 -11.08
C VAL A 44 13.86 -4.91 -11.29
N GLY A 45 13.62 -3.95 -10.40
CA GLY A 45 14.22 -2.60 -10.44
C GLY A 45 13.46 -1.58 -11.29
N SER A 46 12.35 -1.99 -11.94
CA SER A 46 11.50 -1.07 -12.69
C SER A 46 10.54 -0.27 -11.80
N LYS A 47 10.10 0.90 -12.29
CA LYS A 47 9.08 1.75 -11.67
C LYS A 47 7.94 1.97 -12.68
N PHE A 48 6.70 1.97 -12.19
CA PHE A 48 5.49 2.00 -13.02
C PHE A 48 4.29 2.55 -12.24
N THR A 49 3.28 3.02 -12.97
CA THR A 49 2.01 3.48 -12.42
C THR A 49 0.91 2.50 -12.82
N MET A 50 0.17 1.96 -11.85
CA MET A 50 -0.95 1.05 -12.08
C MET A 50 -2.29 1.77 -11.94
N TYR A 51 -3.22 1.48 -12.85
CA TYR A 51 -4.63 1.84 -12.71
C TYR A 51 -5.44 0.58 -12.47
N ILE A 52 -5.78 0.32 -11.21
CA ILE A 52 -6.44 -0.92 -10.77
C ILE A 52 -7.95 -0.65 -10.60
N PRO A 53 -8.83 -1.32 -11.37
CA PRO A 53 -10.27 -1.28 -11.11
C PRO A 53 -10.61 -1.77 -9.71
N SER A 54 -11.64 -1.20 -9.07
CA SER A 54 -11.97 -1.48 -7.66
C SER A 54 -12.16 -2.96 -7.35
N GLY A 55 -12.76 -3.75 -8.26
CA GLY A 55 -12.93 -5.20 -8.10
C GLY A 55 -11.62 -6.00 -7.97
N TYR A 56 -10.50 -5.47 -8.48
CA TYR A 56 -9.15 -6.03 -8.31
C TYR A 56 -8.37 -5.37 -7.17
N GLY A 57 -8.95 -4.35 -6.53
CA GLY A 57 -8.46 -3.69 -5.34
C GLY A 57 -9.24 -4.15 -4.10
N TYR A 58 -9.93 -3.22 -3.44
CA TYR A 58 -10.69 -3.46 -2.21
C TYR A 58 -12.21 -3.61 -2.43
N GLY A 59 -12.66 -3.68 -3.68
CA GLY A 59 -14.08 -3.80 -4.03
C GLY A 59 -14.93 -2.60 -3.58
N LEU A 60 -16.22 -2.84 -3.34
CA LEU A 60 -17.19 -1.82 -2.95
C LEU A 60 -17.01 -1.34 -1.50
N SER A 61 -16.45 -2.18 -0.62
CA SER A 61 -16.33 -1.91 0.81
C SER A 61 -15.18 -0.96 1.15
N GLY A 62 -14.21 -0.78 0.25
CA GLY A 62 -12.99 -0.01 0.52
C GLY A 62 -12.06 -0.72 1.52
N GLY A 63 -10.86 -0.16 1.71
CA GLY A 63 -9.80 -0.77 2.54
C GLY A 63 -9.79 -0.34 4.01
N GLY A 64 -10.81 0.39 4.49
CA GLY A 64 -10.77 1.03 5.81
C GLY A 64 -11.88 0.58 6.75
N VAL A 65 -11.50 -0.09 7.84
CA VAL A 65 -12.20 0.04 9.13
C VAL A 65 -11.45 1.12 9.90
N GLY A 66 -12.00 2.34 9.93
CA GLY A 66 -11.51 3.40 10.82
C GLY A 66 -11.81 3.02 12.26
N GLN A 67 -10.79 2.63 13.01
CA GLN A 67 -10.94 2.21 14.41
C GLN A 67 -10.83 3.46 15.28
N TYR A 68 -11.98 4.09 15.57
CA TYR A 68 -12.10 5.04 16.68
C TYR A 68 -12.61 4.26 17.91
N LEU A 69 -11.68 3.84 18.77
CA LEU A 69 -11.92 3.51 20.18
C LEU A 69 -10.71 3.96 21.00
#